data_AF-A0A3B4FJI3-F1
#
_entry.id   AF-A0A3B4FJI3-F1
#
_cell.length_a   1.000
_cell.length_b   1.000
_cell.length_c   1.000
_cell.angle_alpha   90.00
_cell.angle_beta   90.00
_cell.angle_gamma   90.00
#
_symmetry.space_group_name_H-M   'P 1'
#
loop_
_entity.id
_entity.type
_entity.pdbx_description
1 polymer ?
#
loop_
_entity_poly.entity_id
_entity_poly.type
_entity_poly.pdbx_seq_one_letter_code
_entity_poly.pdbx_strand_id
1 'polypeptide(L)'
;MAADVGSMFQYWKKFDLRRLQRELNSAASELAGRQEESEHSHKHLVELSREFKRNVPEVRSYQSVFSLMASSPLQVVALNKRSKEAESAFLGIYKQLIEAPGESPTKT
;
A
#
# COMPACT_ATOMS: atom_id res chain seq x y z
N MET A 1 16.14 -39.46 -1.87
CA MET A 1 14.82 -38.85 -1.58
C MET A 1 14.61 -38.49 -0.10
N ALA A 2 15.22 -39.18 0.89
CA ALA A 2 15.08 -38.81 2.32
C ALA A 2 15.90 -37.58 2.78
N ALA A 3 17.04 -37.30 2.13
CA ALA A 3 17.88 -36.12 2.45
C ALA A 3 17.21 -34.77 2.11
N ASP A 4 16.19 -34.80 1.25
CA ASP A 4 15.46 -33.64 0.74
C ASP A 4 14.41 -33.14 1.75
N VAL A 5 13.61 -34.06 2.31
CA VAL A 5 12.59 -33.75 3.33
C VAL A 5 13.21 -33.26 4.64
N GLY A 6 14.36 -33.84 5.05
CA GLY A 6 15.10 -33.39 6.23
C GLY A 6 15.63 -31.96 6.09
N SER A 7 16.08 -31.59 4.89
CA SER A 7 16.58 -30.25 4.59
C SER A 7 15.44 -29.23 4.50
N MET A 8 14.31 -29.60 3.89
CA MET A 8 13.07 -28.81 3.91
C MET A 8 12.59 -28.53 5.33
N PHE A 9 12.53 -29.56 6.19
CA PHE A 9 12.09 -29.38 7.57
C PHE A 9 13.00 -28.42 8.36
N GLN A 10 14.32 -28.49 8.16
CA GLN A 10 15.27 -27.57 8.78
C GLN A 10 15.14 -26.15 8.22
N TYR A 11 14.87 -25.99 6.92
CA TYR A 11 14.58 -24.69 6.33
C TYR A 11 13.32 -24.11 6.93
N TRP A 12 12.19 -24.82 6.93
CA TRP A 12 10.92 -24.34 7.50
C TRP A 12 11.01 -24.04 9.01
N LYS A 13 11.87 -24.76 9.74
CA LYS A 13 12.16 -24.45 11.15
C LYS A 13 12.96 -23.15 11.33
N LYS A 14 13.85 -22.83 10.38
CA LYS A 14 14.61 -21.57 10.32
C LYS A 14 13.87 -20.44 9.61
N PHE A 15 12.89 -20.77 8.78
CA PHE A 15 12.00 -19.86 8.09
C PHE A 15 11.09 -19.28 9.16
N ASP A 16 11.49 -18.10 9.65
CA ASP A 16 10.87 -17.45 10.78
C ASP A 16 9.49 -16.89 10.37
N LEU A 17 8.51 -17.79 10.30
CA LEU A 17 7.11 -17.48 10.00
C LEU A 17 6.54 -16.43 10.97
N ARG A 18 7.04 -16.41 12.21
CA ARG A 18 6.62 -15.40 13.20
C ARG A 18 7.18 -14.03 12.86
N ARG A 19 8.41 -13.95 12.34
CA ARG A 19 8.96 -12.71 11.78
C ARG A 19 8.16 -12.28 10.55
N LEU A 20 7.91 -13.18 9.60
CA LEU A 20 7.13 -12.88 8.40
C LEU A 20 5.72 -12.38 8.74
N GLN A 21 5.05 -13.05 9.67
CA GLN A 21 3.74 -12.63 10.16
C GLN A 21 3.79 -11.25 10.83
N ARG A 22 4.83 -10.93 11.59
CA ARG A 22 5.02 -9.59 12.19
C ARG A 22 5.27 -8.52 11.13
N GLU A 23 6.11 -8.81 10.13
CA GLU A 23 6.39 -7.90 9.02
C GLU A 23 5.11 -7.63 8.22
N LEU A 24 4.33 -8.68 7.90
CA LEU A 24 3.04 -8.55 7.22
C LEU A 24 2.03 -7.75 8.06
N ASN A 25 1.91 -8.05 9.36
CA ASN A 25 1.01 -7.31 10.25
C ASN A 25 1.40 -5.83 10.35
N SER A 26 2.71 -5.52 10.40
CA SER A 26 3.22 -4.15 10.42
C SER A 26 2.85 -3.42 9.13
N ALA A 27 3.10 -4.05 7.98
CA ALA A 27 2.75 -3.48 6.68
C ALA A 27 1.24 -3.28 6.55
N ALA A 28 0.43 -4.24 6.98
CA ALA A 28 -1.04 -4.13 6.97
C ALA A 28 -1.53 -2.96 7.85
N SER A 29 -0.96 -2.79 9.04
CA SER A 29 -1.30 -1.68 9.93
C SER A 29 -0.91 -0.32 9.33
N GLU A 30 0.25 -0.22 8.69
CA GLU A 30 0.70 1.01 8.03
C GLU A 30 -0.19 1.35 6.82
N LEU A 31 -0.54 0.33 6.01
CA LEU A 31 -1.47 0.49 4.89
C LEU A 31 -2.85 0.97 5.36
N ALA A 32 -3.35 0.43 6.47
CA ALA A 32 -4.63 0.84 7.05
C ALA A 32 -4.61 2.32 7.48
N GLY A 33 -3.57 2.76 8.20
CA GLY A 33 -3.43 4.17 8.60
C GLY A 33 -3.36 5.11 7.39
N ARG A 34 -2.59 4.76 6.36
CA ARG A 34 -2.50 5.54 5.12
C ARG A 34 -3.78 5.51 4.27
N GLN A 35 -4.62 4.49 4.43
CA GLN A 35 -5.94 4.44 3.82
C GLN A 35 -6.88 5.43 4.50
N GLU A 36 -6.90 5.48 5.83
CA GLU A 36 -7.69 6.46 6.60
C GLU A 36 -7.29 7.90 6.27
N GLU A 37 -5.98 8.20 6.23
CA GLU A 37 -5.47 9.53 5.85
C GLU A 37 -5.90 9.95 4.44
N SER A 38 -5.87 9.02 3.48
CA SER A 38 -6.32 9.27 2.12
C SER A 38 -7.82 9.54 2.04
N GLU A 39 -8.64 8.80 2.80
CA GLU A 39 -10.08 9.04 2.87
C GLU A 39 -10.38 10.40 3.50
N HIS A 40 -9.64 10.78 4.54
CA HIS A 40 -9.72 12.11 5.14
C HIS A 40 -9.36 13.21 4.15
N SER A 41 -8.23 13.05 3.43
CA SER A 41 -7.78 14.01 2.40
C SER A 41 -8.82 14.17 1.27
N HIS A 42 -9.40 13.06 0.82
CA HIS A 42 -10.45 13.08 -0.21
C HIS A 42 -11.72 13.80 0.29
N LYS A 43 -12.19 13.51 1.52
CA LYS A 43 -13.32 14.22 2.13
C LYS A 43 -13.07 15.74 2.17
N HIS A 44 -11.86 16.14 2.59
CA HIS A 44 -11.47 17.55 2.64
C HIS A 44 -11.48 18.21 1.24
N LEU A 45 -11.00 17.53 0.20
CA LEU A 45 -11.11 18.06 -1.17
C LEU A 45 -12.54 18.27 -1.63
N VAL A 46 -13.42 17.31 -1.34
CA VAL A 46 -14.82 17.41 -1.74
C VAL A 46 -15.47 18.61 -1.06
N GLU A 47 -15.14 18.87 0.21
CA GLU A 47 -15.59 20.05 0.94
C GLU A 47 -15.06 21.35 0.32
N LEU A 48 -13.75 21.43 0.06
CA LEU A 48 -13.12 22.56 -0.63
C LEU A 48 -13.75 22.81 -2.01
N SER A 49 -14.06 21.76 -2.76
CA SER A 49 -14.72 21.85 -4.09
C SER A 49 -16.16 22.38 -3.96
N ARG A 50 -16.92 21.94 -2.96
CA ARG A 50 -18.28 22.46 -2.69
C ARG A 50 -18.26 23.91 -2.23
N GLU A 51 -17.31 24.29 -1.37
CA GLU A 51 -17.11 25.68 -0.96
C GLU A 51 -16.70 26.55 -2.13
N PHE A 52 -15.79 26.07 -2.98
CA PHE A 52 -15.42 26.74 -4.22
C PHE A 52 -16.65 27.04 -5.09
N LYS A 53 -17.50 26.03 -5.33
CA LYS A 53 -18.72 26.17 -6.13
C LYS A 53 -19.74 27.15 -5.52
N ARG A 54 -19.82 27.23 -4.18
CA ARG A 54 -20.77 28.10 -3.46
C ARG A 54 -20.34 29.57 -3.42
N ASN A 55 -19.04 29.85 -3.43
CA ASN A 55 -18.48 31.19 -3.16
C ASN A 55 -18.04 31.94 -4.43
N VAL A 56 -18.68 31.75 -5.59
CA VAL A 56 -18.22 32.33 -6.86
C VAL A 56 -18.79 33.73 -7.13
N PRO A 57 -17.95 34.77 -7.02
CA PRO A 57 -17.85 35.86 -7.99
C PRO A 57 -16.48 35.81 -8.72
N GLU A 58 -16.49 36.12 -10.02
CA GLU A 58 -15.45 35.87 -11.06
C GLU A 58 -13.98 36.13 -10.69
N VAL A 59 -13.67 37.04 -9.75
CA VAL A 59 -12.29 37.49 -9.47
C VAL A 59 -11.60 36.72 -8.33
N ARG A 60 -12.36 36.16 -7.36
CA ARG A 60 -11.80 35.35 -6.25
C ARG A 60 -11.57 33.88 -6.65
N SER A 61 -12.05 33.50 -7.83
CA SER A 61 -11.99 32.17 -8.43
C SER A 61 -10.56 31.62 -8.54
N TYR A 62 -9.61 32.43 -9.01
CA TYR A 62 -8.27 31.95 -9.36
C TYR A 62 -7.49 31.40 -8.16
N GLN A 63 -7.62 31.99 -6.98
CA GLN A 63 -6.86 31.56 -5.81
C GLN A 63 -7.32 30.19 -5.29
N SER A 64 -8.64 29.95 -5.22
CA SER A 64 -9.19 28.68 -4.75
C SER A 64 -9.06 27.57 -5.79
N VAL A 65 -9.20 27.89 -7.09
CA VAL A 65 -8.88 26.95 -8.18
C VAL A 65 -7.41 26.55 -8.13
N PHE A 66 -6.51 27.51 -7.88
CA PHE A 66 -5.09 27.23 -7.75
C PHE A 66 -4.78 26.31 -6.57
N SER A 67 -5.39 26.52 -5.40
CA SER A 67 -5.25 25.63 -4.25
C SER A 67 -5.82 24.23 -4.49
N LEU A 68 -6.98 24.11 -5.16
CA LEU A 68 -7.58 22.82 -5.51
C LEU A 68 -6.74 22.08 -6.56
N MET A 69 -6.25 22.79 -7.58
CA MET A 69 -5.34 22.22 -8.58
C MET A 69 -3.99 21.83 -7.98
N ALA A 70 -3.48 22.55 -6.98
CA ALA A 70 -2.23 22.21 -6.31
C ALA A 70 -2.34 20.94 -5.45
N SER A 71 -3.52 20.68 -4.87
CA SER A 71 -3.75 19.54 -3.96
C SER A 71 -4.06 18.22 -4.67
N SER A 72 -4.58 18.25 -5.90
CA SER A 72 -4.92 17.04 -6.66
C SER A 72 -3.69 16.20 -7.09
N PRO A 73 -2.61 16.79 -7.66
CA PRO A 73 -1.37 16.05 -7.95
C PRO A 73 -0.72 15.46 -6.71
N LEU A 74 -0.77 16.15 -5.57
CA LEU A 74 -0.24 15.65 -4.29
C LEU A 74 -0.95 14.37 -3.84
N GLN A 75 -2.27 14.30 -4.02
CA GLN A 75 -3.03 13.07 -3.72
C GLN A 75 -2.73 11.93 -4.68
N VAL A 76 -2.57 12.23 -5.98
CA VAL A 76 -2.14 11.21 -6.95
C VAL A 76 -0.75 10.66 -6.59
N VAL A 77 0.17 11.51 -6.15
CA VAL A 77 1.50 11.11 -5.68
C VAL A 77 1.41 10.27 -4.40
N ALA A 78 0.58 10.68 -3.43
CA ALA A 78 0.39 9.94 -2.19
C ALA A 78 -0.21 8.54 -2.44
N LEU A 79 -1.21 8.45 -3.33
CA LEU A 79 -1.83 7.19 -3.72
C LEU A 79 -0.85 6.27 -4.47
N ASN A 80 -0.04 6.83 -5.39
CA ASN A 80 1.04 6.09 -6.04
C ASN A 80 2.08 5.56 -5.06
N LYS A 81 2.45 6.35 -4.04
CA LYS A 81 3.38 5.92 -3.00
C LYS A 81 2.80 4.72 -2.23
N ARG A 82 1.53 4.78 -1.83
CA ARG A 82 0.85 3.67 -1.13
C ARG A 82 0.77 2.41 -2.00
N SER A 83 0.45 2.55 -3.29
CA SER A 83 0.43 1.42 -4.24
C SER A 83 1.80 0.74 -4.30
N LYS A 84 2.88 1.52 -4.47
CA LYS A 84 4.25 0.98 -4.55
C LYS A 84 4.68 0.25 -3.28
N GLU A 85 4.34 0.77 -2.11
CA GLU A 85 4.67 0.10 -0.83
C GLU A 85 3.88 -1.20 -0.66
N ALA A 86 2.60 -1.20 -1.01
CA ALA A 86 1.76 -2.41 -1.00
C ALA A 86 2.29 -3.47 -1.97
N GLU A 87 2.61 -3.08 -3.20
CA GLU A 87 3.22 -3.94 -4.22
C GLU A 87 4.58 -4.47 -3.77
N SER A 88 5.42 -3.62 -3.17
CA SER A 88 6.72 -4.04 -2.64
C SER A 88 6.60 -5.03 -1.50
N ALA A 89 5.66 -4.83 -0.57
CA ALA A 89 5.40 -5.76 0.52
C ALA A 89 4.89 -7.10 -0.03
N PHE A 90 3.93 -7.07 -0.96
CA PHE A 90 3.40 -8.27 -1.62
C PHE A 90 4.49 -9.05 -2.35
N LEU A 91 5.26 -8.39 -3.22
CA LEU A 91 6.33 -9.03 -4.00
C LEU A 91 7.46 -9.55 -3.10
N GLY A 92 7.76 -8.86 -2.00
CA GLY A 92 8.73 -9.32 -1.01
C GLY A 92 8.30 -10.63 -0.36
N ILE A 93 7.04 -10.73 0.05
CA ILE A 93 6.47 -11.96 0.62
C ILE A 93 6.40 -13.07 -0.43
N TYR A 94 5.90 -12.75 -1.63
CA TYR A 94 5.80 -13.70 -2.73
C TYR A 94 7.16 -14.31 -3.08
N LYS A 95 8.22 -13.48 -3.15
CA LYS A 95 9.59 -13.94 -3.39
C LYS A 95 10.07 -14.90 -2.29
N GLN A 96 9.83 -14.57 -1.02
CA GLN A 96 10.23 -15.42 0.10
C GLN A 96 9.50 -16.77 0.11
N LEU A 97 8.25 -16.82 -0.36
CA LEU A 97 7.46 -18.04 -0.49
C LEU A 97 8.00 -18.92 -1.63
N ILE A 98 8.17 -18.39 -2.84
CA ILE A 98 8.66 -19.20 -3.98
C ILE A 98 10.11 -19.67 -3.82
N GLU A 99 10.93 -18.97 -3.02
CA GLU A 99 12.30 -19.37 -2.70
C GLU A 99 12.36 -20.42 -1.58
N ALA A 100 11.24 -20.72 -0.90
CA ALA A 100 11.18 -21.76 0.11
C ALA A 100 11.34 -23.15 -0.53
N PRO A 101 12.26 -24.01 -0.04
CA PRO A 101 12.40 -25.39 -0.50
C PRO A 101 11.10 -26.14 -0.19
N GLY A 102 10.34 -26.46 -1.25
CA GLY A 102 9.08 -27.19 -1.18
C GLY A 102 7.95 -26.63 -2.03
N GLU A 103 8.02 -25.38 -2.50
CA GLU A 103 7.01 -24.81 -3.40
C GLU A 103 7.35 -25.14 -4.86
N SER A 104 7.29 -26.42 -5.23
CA SER A 104 7.22 -26.75 -6.64
C SER A 104 5.91 -26.18 -7.19
N PRO A 105 5.90 -25.35 -8.25
CA PRO A 105 4.66 -24.97 -8.90
C PRO A 105 4.10 -26.24 -9.52
N THR A 106 3.09 -26.84 -8.87
CA THR A 106 2.29 -27.88 -9.51
C THR A 106 1.53 -27.19 -10.64
N LYS A 107 2.12 -27.26 -11.84
CA LYS A 107 1.38 -27.10 -13.09
C LYS A 107 0.24 -28.12 -13.07
N THR A 108 -0.98 -27.64 -12.90
CA THR A 108 -2.22 -28.30 -13.32
C THR A 108 -2.95 -27.35 -14.24
#